data_AF-A0A517QQQ3-F1
#
_entry.id   AF-A0A517QQQ3-F1
#
_cell.length_a   1.000
_cell.length_b   1.000
_cell.length_c   1.000
_cell.angle_alpha   90.00
_cell.angle_beta   90.00
_cell.angle_gamma   90.00
#
_symmetry.space_group_name_H-M   'P 1'
#
loop_
_entity.id
_entity.type
_entity.pdbx_description
1 polymer ?
#
loop_
_entity_poly.entity_id
_entity_poly.type
_entity_poly.pdbx_seq_one_letter_code
_entity_poly.pdbx_strand_id
1 'polypeptide(L)'
;MSKPSTLRVPSYRRHKSSGQAVVTINSRDIYLGKWNSAASKAEYDRLVAESLTHGRQLQSNSDRTVVEVLNAYRKFAESYYRKDGRVTSEYNGIKDALKLVREFYGRVSANEFGPLALKAVRQRMIDKGWSRSTINKAISRIRRCFKWAVENGLVRNDMYHGLMAVSGLRMGRSDAREAEPVLPVDDVTVEVTLPHLTPPRTKHTRERVRESAFDVSSLPSTVSRFRDWNVRCCSIMQILNAGSTAQQLGKLGREFAERF
;
A
#
# COMPACT_ATOMS: atom_id res chain seq x y z
N MET A 1 11.28 11.46 -31.32
CA MET A 1 10.10 10.94 -30.59
C MET A 1 9.72 9.60 -31.19
N SER A 2 10.01 8.49 -30.52
CA SER A 2 9.68 7.15 -31.02
C SER A 2 8.17 6.94 -30.95
N LYS A 3 7.54 6.67 -32.10
CA LYS A 3 6.11 6.31 -32.24
C LYS A 3 5.75 5.24 -31.20
N PRO A 4 4.60 5.35 -30.48
CA PRO A 4 4.09 4.23 -29.69
C PRO A 4 3.82 3.09 -30.66
N SER A 5 4.57 2.00 -30.55
CA SER A 5 4.37 0.82 -31.40
C SER A 5 2.96 0.30 -31.17
N THR A 6 2.14 0.27 -32.21
CA THR A 6 0.86 -0.42 -32.19
C THR A 6 1.08 -1.85 -31.70
N LEU A 7 0.24 -2.31 -30.77
CA LEU A 7 0.33 -3.61 -30.09
C LEU A 7 0.19 -4.76 -31.11
N ARG A 8 1.26 -5.10 -31.82
CA ARG A 8 1.24 -6.10 -32.90
C ARG A 8 1.33 -7.51 -32.34
N VAL A 9 0.21 -8.21 -32.22
CA VAL A 9 0.14 -9.58 -31.68
C VAL A 9 1.20 -10.46 -32.38
N PRO A 10 2.02 -11.25 -31.64
CA PRO A 10 3.02 -12.14 -32.23
C PRO A 10 2.40 -13.09 -33.26
N SER A 11 3.03 -13.28 -34.40
CA SER A 11 2.47 -14.11 -35.48
C SER A 11 2.68 -15.61 -35.22
N TYR A 12 1.61 -16.39 -35.33
CA TYR A 12 1.64 -17.86 -35.42
C TYR A 12 2.20 -18.27 -36.78
N ARG A 13 3.39 -18.90 -36.83
CA ARG A 13 4.12 -19.23 -38.07
C ARG A 13 4.45 -20.72 -38.17
N ARG A 14 4.59 -21.21 -39.41
CA ARG A 14 5.01 -22.59 -39.67
C ARG A 14 6.52 -22.64 -39.85
N HIS A 15 7.20 -23.44 -39.04
CA HIS A 15 8.59 -23.77 -39.26
C HIS A 15 8.70 -24.78 -40.41
N LYS A 16 9.33 -24.38 -41.53
CA LYS A 16 9.27 -25.12 -42.80
C LYS A 16 9.93 -26.51 -42.71
N SER A 17 11.04 -26.65 -42.00
CA SER A 17 11.81 -27.90 -41.95
C SER A 17 11.22 -28.94 -40.99
N SER A 18 10.63 -28.52 -39.87
CA SER A 18 10.06 -29.45 -38.88
C SER A 18 8.53 -29.62 -38.97
N GLY A 19 7.83 -28.78 -39.75
CA GLY A 19 6.37 -28.78 -39.82
C GLY A 19 5.67 -28.34 -38.52
N GLN A 20 6.42 -27.79 -37.57
CA GLN A 20 5.90 -27.35 -36.28
C GLN A 20 5.40 -25.90 -36.34
N ALA A 21 4.47 -25.57 -35.46
CA ALA A 21 4.09 -24.20 -35.14
C ALA A 21 5.16 -23.52 -34.30
N VAL A 22 5.46 -22.27 -34.65
CA VAL A 22 6.43 -21.42 -33.96
C VAL A 22 5.86 -20.02 -33.77
N VAL A 23 6.10 -19.44 -32.60
CA VAL A 23 5.84 -18.03 -32.29
C VAL A 23 7.10 -17.39 -31.74
N THR A 24 7.37 -16.14 -32.11
CA THR A 24 8.53 -15.40 -31.60
C THR A 24 8.08 -14.40 -30.55
N ILE A 25 8.57 -14.57 -29.33
CA ILE A 25 8.30 -13.69 -28.19
C ILE A 25 9.66 -13.30 -27.58
N ASN A 26 9.94 -12.00 -27.44
CA ASN A 26 11.24 -11.47 -27.00
C ASN A 26 12.45 -12.03 -27.76
N SER A 27 12.36 -12.11 -29.09
CA SER A 27 13.45 -12.63 -29.93
C SER A 27 13.82 -14.09 -29.64
N ARG A 28 12.95 -14.86 -28.96
CA ARG A 28 13.07 -16.31 -28.79
C ARG A 28 11.94 -17.01 -29.55
N ASP A 29 12.30 -18.06 -30.28
CA ASP A 29 11.36 -18.90 -31.00
C ASP A 29 10.87 -20.04 -30.09
N ILE A 30 9.56 -20.15 -29.95
CA ILE A 30 8.90 -21.16 -29.12
C ILE A 30 8.11 -22.08 -30.03
N TYR A 31 8.43 -23.37 -29.99
CA TYR A 31 7.78 -24.41 -30.77
C TYR A 31 6.56 -24.94 -30.01
N LEU A 32 5.40 -24.95 -30.68
CA LEU A 32 4.09 -25.27 -30.07
C LEU A 32 3.57 -26.66 -30.49
N GLY A 33 4.42 -27.47 -31.13
CA GLY A 33 4.06 -28.77 -31.69
C GLY A 33 3.54 -28.68 -33.13
N LYS A 34 2.77 -29.68 -33.58
CA LYS A 34 2.36 -29.82 -35.00
C LYS A 34 1.58 -28.60 -35.49
N TRP A 35 1.99 -28.03 -36.63
CA TRP A 35 1.32 -26.88 -37.24
C TRP A 35 -0.17 -27.12 -37.48
N ASN A 36 -0.99 -26.11 -37.18
CA ASN A 36 -2.44 -26.09 -37.36
C ASN A 36 -3.21 -27.16 -36.56
N SER A 37 -2.60 -27.74 -35.51
CA SER A 37 -3.31 -28.62 -34.58
C SER A 37 -4.07 -27.80 -33.52
N ALA A 38 -5.17 -28.36 -33.00
CA ALA A 38 -5.93 -27.74 -31.91
C ALA A 38 -5.04 -27.47 -30.68
N ALA A 39 -4.17 -28.42 -30.32
CA ALA A 39 -3.20 -28.26 -29.24
C ALA A 39 -2.23 -27.08 -29.47
N SER A 40 -1.67 -26.96 -30.68
CA SER A 40 -0.73 -25.86 -30.98
C SER A 40 -1.39 -24.47 -31.01
N LYS A 41 -2.68 -24.40 -31.34
CA LYS A 41 -3.48 -23.17 -31.29
C LYS A 41 -3.80 -22.79 -29.85
N ALA A 42 -4.19 -23.75 -29.01
CA ALA A 42 -4.44 -23.52 -27.59
C ALA A 42 -3.18 -23.02 -26.86
N GLU A 43 -2.00 -23.61 -27.12
CA GLU A 43 -0.73 -23.13 -26.56
C GLU A 43 -0.34 -21.74 -27.11
N TYR A 44 -0.62 -21.46 -28.38
CA TYR A 44 -0.43 -20.11 -28.94
C TYR A 44 -1.29 -19.08 -28.21
N ASP A 45 -2.59 -19.35 -28.04
CA ASP A 45 -3.52 -18.44 -27.36
C ASP A 45 -3.11 -18.21 -25.91
N ARG A 46 -2.68 -19.28 -25.21
CA ARG A 46 -2.13 -19.20 -23.85
C ARG A 46 -0.90 -18.30 -23.77
N LEU A 47 0.11 -18.52 -24.62
CA LEU A 47 1.36 -17.75 -24.61
C LEU A 47 1.16 -16.30 -25.05
N VAL A 48 0.24 -16.04 -25.99
CA VAL A 48 -0.11 -14.70 -26.41
C VAL A 48 -0.83 -13.96 -25.28
N ALA A 49 -1.76 -14.60 -24.59
CA ALA A 49 -2.42 -14.02 -23.42
C ALA A 49 -1.39 -13.67 -22.32
N GLU A 50 -0.52 -14.63 -21.96
CA GLU A 50 0.54 -14.41 -20.97
C GLU A 50 1.50 -13.28 -21.38
N SER A 51 1.90 -13.26 -22.66
CA SER A 51 2.76 -12.22 -23.23
C SER A 51 2.08 -10.85 -23.21
N LEU A 52 0.79 -10.74 -23.54
CA LEU A 52 0.07 -9.47 -23.51
C LEU A 52 -0.08 -8.93 -22.08
N THR A 53 -0.28 -9.80 -21.07
CA THR A 53 -0.35 -9.41 -19.66
C THR A 53 0.98 -8.91 -19.11
N HIS A 54 2.10 -9.54 -19.47
CA HIS A 54 3.45 -9.19 -18.97
C HIS A 54 4.21 -8.16 -19.82
N GLY A 55 3.55 -7.46 -20.75
CA GLY A 55 4.23 -6.51 -21.65
C GLY A 55 5.25 -7.17 -22.60
N ARG A 56 4.94 -8.40 -22.99
CA ARG A 56 5.72 -9.36 -23.80
C ARG A 56 6.88 -10.03 -23.10
N GLN A 57 7.17 -9.76 -21.84
CA GLN A 57 8.17 -10.52 -21.07
C GLN A 57 7.62 -11.92 -20.74
N LEU A 58 8.07 -12.96 -21.45
CA LEU A 58 8.03 -14.32 -20.87
C LEU A 58 8.96 -14.33 -19.68
N GLN A 59 8.62 -15.11 -18.64
CA GLN A 59 9.41 -15.27 -17.42
C GLN A 59 10.89 -15.57 -17.76
N SER A 60 11.67 -14.52 -17.96
CA SER A 60 13.10 -14.63 -18.03
C SER A 60 13.56 -14.47 -16.61
N ASN A 61 14.13 -15.56 -16.05
CA ASN A 61 15.11 -15.49 -14.96
C ASN A 61 16.37 -14.68 -15.40
N SER A 62 16.21 -13.68 -16.27
CA SER A 62 17.24 -12.68 -16.52
C SER A 62 17.53 -12.01 -15.20
N ASP A 63 18.78 -12.08 -14.76
CA ASP A 63 19.26 -11.42 -13.56
C ASP A 63 19.07 -9.91 -13.69
N ARG A 64 17.89 -9.44 -13.31
CA ARG A 64 17.60 -8.03 -13.16
C ARG A 64 18.39 -7.52 -11.98
N THR A 65 18.99 -6.38 -12.15
CA THR A 65 19.58 -5.65 -11.04
C THR A 65 18.49 -5.04 -10.16
N VAL A 66 18.80 -4.78 -8.90
CA VAL A 66 17.89 -4.09 -7.99
C VAL A 66 17.45 -2.75 -8.61
N VAL A 67 18.36 -1.99 -9.23
CA VAL A 67 17.99 -0.69 -9.83
C VAL A 67 16.94 -0.81 -10.93
N GLU A 68 16.96 -1.87 -11.73
CA GLU A 68 15.94 -2.09 -12.76
C GLU A 68 14.57 -2.35 -12.14
N VAL A 69 14.52 -3.19 -11.10
CA VAL A 69 13.28 -3.48 -10.36
C VAL A 69 12.74 -2.21 -9.70
N LEU A 70 13.59 -1.44 -9.03
CA LEU A 70 13.21 -0.17 -8.39
C LEU A 70 12.69 0.84 -9.40
N ASN A 71 13.33 0.95 -10.57
CA ASN A 71 12.90 1.86 -11.63
C ASN A 71 11.56 1.44 -12.25
N ALA A 72 11.37 0.14 -12.47
CA ALA A 72 10.10 -0.41 -12.96
C ALA A 72 8.98 -0.12 -11.96
N TYR A 73 9.19 -0.39 -10.67
CA TYR A 73 8.22 -0.12 -9.63
C TYR A 73 7.94 1.37 -9.47
N ARG A 74 8.96 2.24 -9.56
CA ARG A 74 8.75 3.70 -9.50
C ARG A 74 7.81 4.18 -10.61
N LYS A 75 7.99 3.70 -11.85
CA LYS A 75 7.12 4.06 -12.99
C LYS A 75 5.67 3.62 -12.74
N PHE A 76 5.49 2.41 -12.22
CA PHE A 76 4.17 1.92 -11.80
C PHE A 76 3.58 2.77 -10.66
N ALA A 77 4.35 3.05 -9.61
CA ALA A 77 3.90 3.79 -8.46
C ALA A 77 3.44 5.22 -8.83
N GLU A 78 4.06 5.83 -9.84
CA GLU A 78 3.71 7.17 -10.33
C GLU A 78 2.34 7.23 -11.02
N SER A 79 1.94 6.16 -11.71
CA SER A 79 0.61 6.06 -12.33
C SER A 79 -0.44 5.54 -11.35
N TYR A 80 -0.07 4.61 -10.47
CA TYR A 80 -0.99 3.93 -9.55
C TYR A 80 -1.37 4.79 -8.33
N TYR A 81 -0.41 5.43 -7.67
CA TYR A 81 -0.67 6.20 -6.45
C TYR A 81 -1.12 7.63 -6.76
N ARG A 82 -2.28 7.76 -7.43
CA ARG A 82 -2.88 9.03 -7.82
C ARG A 82 -4.26 9.24 -7.20
N LYS A 83 -4.57 10.49 -6.90
CA LYS A 83 -5.90 10.97 -6.52
C LYS A 83 -6.13 12.30 -7.21
N ASP A 84 -7.26 12.46 -7.90
CA ASP A 84 -7.63 13.68 -8.63
C ASP A 84 -6.54 14.15 -9.62
N GLY A 85 -5.95 13.19 -10.34
CA GLY A 85 -4.87 13.44 -11.32
C GLY A 85 -3.50 13.77 -10.71
N ARG A 86 -3.39 13.92 -9.39
CA ARG A 86 -2.14 14.24 -8.68
C ARG A 86 -1.56 13.02 -7.98
N VAL A 87 -0.24 12.92 -7.93
CA VAL A 87 0.43 11.88 -7.14
C VAL A 87 0.19 12.11 -5.65
N THR A 88 -0.09 11.04 -4.92
CA THR A 88 -0.30 11.11 -3.46
C THR A 88 1.02 11.24 -2.72
N SER A 89 0.97 11.61 -1.43
CA SER A 89 2.14 11.62 -0.55
C SER A 89 2.79 10.24 -0.42
N GLU A 90 2.07 9.15 -0.74
CA GLU A 90 2.65 7.82 -0.73
C GLU A 90 3.73 7.63 -1.80
N TYR A 91 3.55 8.24 -2.98
CA TYR A 91 4.56 8.17 -4.04
C TYR A 91 5.89 8.78 -3.58
N ASN A 92 5.83 9.89 -2.84
CA ASN A 92 7.02 10.52 -2.28
C ASN A 92 7.68 9.62 -1.21
N GLY A 93 6.88 9.05 -0.31
CA GLY A 93 7.38 8.09 0.69
C GLY A 93 8.01 6.84 0.08
N ILE A 94 7.49 6.37 -1.06
CA ILE A 94 8.09 5.29 -1.85
C ILE A 94 9.43 5.75 -2.42
N LYS A 95 9.49 6.90 -3.10
CA LYS A 95 10.75 7.43 -3.67
C LYS A 95 11.86 7.54 -2.63
N ASP A 96 11.56 8.07 -1.45
CA ASP A 96 12.54 8.23 -0.37
C ASP A 96 13.07 6.88 0.11
N ALA A 97 12.19 5.89 0.28
CA ALA A 97 12.57 4.54 0.66
C ALA A 97 13.44 3.84 -0.41
N LEU A 98 13.05 3.93 -1.69
CA LEU A 98 13.79 3.29 -2.79
C LEU A 98 15.13 3.96 -3.05
N LYS A 99 15.26 5.27 -2.80
CA LYS A 99 16.52 6.02 -2.98
C LYS A 99 17.64 5.39 -2.17
N LEU A 100 17.37 5.05 -0.90
CA LEU A 100 18.36 4.44 -0.02
C LEU A 100 18.77 3.05 -0.51
N VAL A 101 17.81 2.22 -0.96
CA VAL A 101 18.11 0.89 -1.52
C VAL A 101 18.99 1.02 -2.77
N ARG A 102 18.65 1.96 -3.65
CA ARG A 102 19.40 2.20 -4.89
C ARG A 102 20.85 2.61 -4.64
N GLU A 103 21.10 3.44 -3.63
CA GLU A 103 22.45 3.92 -3.29
C GLU A 103 23.42 2.79 -2.94
N PHE A 104 22.95 1.73 -2.24
CA PHE A 104 23.82 0.66 -1.74
C PHE A 104 23.71 -0.65 -2.53
N TYR A 105 22.52 -1.00 -3.00
CA TYR A 105 22.24 -2.29 -3.62
C TYR A 105 21.89 -2.19 -5.09
N GLY A 106 21.91 -0.99 -5.69
CA GLY A 106 21.40 -0.78 -7.06
C GLY A 106 22.03 -1.68 -8.13
N ARG A 107 23.33 -1.98 -8.03
CA ARG A 107 24.08 -2.83 -8.98
C ARG A 107 23.98 -4.33 -8.69
N VAL A 108 23.50 -4.72 -7.52
CA VAL A 108 23.40 -6.12 -7.09
C VAL A 108 22.24 -6.79 -7.84
N SER A 109 22.33 -8.11 -8.05
CA SER A 109 21.20 -8.87 -8.58
C SER A 109 19.99 -8.75 -7.65
N ALA A 110 18.81 -8.50 -8.21
CA ALA A 110 17.58 -8.38 -7.45
C ALA A 110 17.23 -9.69 -6.72
N ASN A 111 17.67 -10.83 -7.25
CA ASN A 111 17.49 -12.16 -6.65
C ASN A 111 18.44 -12.43 -5.47
N GLU A 112 19.48 -11.61 -5.31
CA GLU A 112 20.42 -11.64 -4.19
C GLU A 112 20.05 -10.63 -3.09
N PHE A 113 19.07 -9.75 -3.34
CA PHE A 113 18.57 -8.79 -2.36
C PHE A 113 17.71 -9.50 -1.29
N GLY A 114 18.37 -10.20 -0.38
CA GLY A 114 17.75 -11.00 0.66
C GLY A 114 17.47 -10.28 1.99
N PRO A 115 17.06 -11.03 3.03
CA PRO A 115 16.75 -10.50 4.35
C PRO A 115 17.91 -9.73 5.01
N LEU A 116 19.15 -10.16 4.80
CA LEU A 116 20.34 -9.50 5.33
C LEU A 116 20.59 -8.15 4.68
N ALA A 117 20.42 -8.05 3.35
CA ALA A 117 20.49 -6.78 2.63
C ALA A 117 19.43 -5.80 3.14
N LEU A 118 18.19 -6.28 3.38
CA LEU A 118 17.13 -5.45 3.95
C LEU A 118 17.45 -4.98 5.40
N LYS A 119 18.08 -5.82 6.23
CA LYS A 119 18.58 -5.43 7.55
C LYS A 119 19.69 -4.37 7.46
N ALA A 120 20.60 -4.50 6.50
CA ALA A 120 21.64 -3.49 6.28
C ALA A 120 21.04 -2.14 5.85
N VAL A 121 20.06 -2.13 4.94
CA VAL A 121 19.32 -0.92 4.58
C VAL A 121 18.64 -0.29 5.79
N ARG A 122 18.03 -1.11 6.66
CA ARG A 122 17.43 -0.64 7.91
C ARG A 122 18.45 0.01 8.82
N GLN A 123 19.63 -0.60 9.00
CA GLN A 123 20.70 -0.02 9.81
C GLN A 123 21.09 1.36 9.29
N ARG A 124 21.23 1.52 7.97
CA ARG A 124 21.50 2.83 7.36
C ARG A 124 20.43 3.88 7.64
N MET A 125 19.16 3.49 7.79
CA MET A 125 18.11 4.42 8.19
C MET A 125 18.27 4.86 9.66
N ILE A 126 18.69 3.94 10.53
CA ILE A 126 19.03 4.24 11.93
C ILE A 126 20.21 5.21 11.97
N ASP A 127 21.29 4.92 11.24
CA ASP A 127 22.49 5.77 11.19
C ASP A 127 22.19 7.18 10.64
N LYS A 128 21.19 7.31 9.76
CA LYS A 128 20.67 8.61 9.27
C LYS A 128 19.73 9.32 10.26
N GLY A 129 19.51 8.77 11.44
CA GLY A 129 18.67 9.36 12.50
C GLY A 129 17.16 9.28 12.23
N TRP A 130 16.70 8.35 11.39
CA TRP A 130 15.27 8.21 11.11
C TRP A 130 14.51 7.67 12.32
N SER A 131 13.24 8.09 12.47
CA SER A 131 12.41 7.56 13.53
C SER A 131 12.01 6.11 13.27
N ARG A 132 11.85 5.30 14.33
CA ARG A 132 11.41 3.90 14.24
C ARG A 132 10.16 3.72 13.38
N SER A 133 9.17 4.61 13.55
CA SER A 133 7.90 4.57 12.79
C SER A 133 8.13 4.83 11.29
N THR A 134 9.02 5.76 10.94
CA THR A 134 9.40 6.06 9.55
C THR A 134 10.19 4.90 8.93
N ILE A 135 11.12 4.31 9.67
CA ILE A 135 11.88 3.13 9.25
C ILE A 135 10.93 1.98 8.92
N ASN A 136 10.01 1.65 9.83
CA ASN A 136 9.05 0.57 9.60
C ASN A 136 8.16 0.84 8.37
N LYS A 137 7.70 2.09 8.16
CA LYS A 137 6.95 2.47 6.96
C LYS A 137 7.79 2.30 5.68
N ALA A 138 9.06 2.72 5.71
CA ALA A 138 9.97 2.60 4.58
C ALA A 138 10.25 1.12 4.24
N ILE A 139 10.51 0.28 5.24
CA ILE A 139 10.69 -1.17 5.05
C ILE A 139 9.43 -1.82 4.44
N SER A 140 8.24 -1.44 4.91
CA SER A 140 6.98 -1.93 4.33
C SER A 140 6.80 -1.52 2.86
N ARG A 141 7.24 -0.32 2.47
CA ARG A 141 7.24 0.11 1.06
C ARG A 141 8.22 -0.68 0.20
N ILE A 142 9.42 -0.95 0.72
CA ILE A 142 10.41 -1.79 0.04
C ILE A 142 9.84 -3.20 -0.16
N ARG A 143 9.22 -3.80 0.85
CA ARG A 143 8.52 -5.09 0.69
C ARG A 143 7.42 -5.04 -0.35
N ARG A 144 6.65 -3.96 -0.40
CA ARG A 144 5.58 -3.77 -1.40
C ARG A 144 6.15 -3.69 -2.82
N CYS A 145 7.29 -3.03 -3.00
CA CYS A 145 8.03 -3.03 -4.27
C CYS A 145 8.38 -4.45 -4.71
N PHE A 146 8.94 -5.27 -3.81
CA PHE A 146 9.30 -6.65 -4.14
C PHE A 146 8.09 -7.58 -4.29
N LYS A 147 6.99 -7.33 -3.58
CA LYS A 147 5.70 -8.00 -3.83
C LYS A 147 5.24 -7.76 -5.27
N TRP A 148 5.24 -6.51 -5.69
CA TRP A 148 4.88 -6.13 -7.07
C TRP A 148 5.86 -6.71 -8.08
N ALA A 149 7.15 -6.76 -7.76
CA ALA A 149 8.17 -7.36 -8.63
C ALA A 149 7.94 -8.87 -8.82
N VAL A 150 7.58 -9.60 -7.77
CA VAL A 150 7.18 -11.03 -7.85
C VAL A 150 5.92 -11.18 -8.70
N GLU A 151 4.90 -10.35 -8.45
CA GLU A 151 3.63 -10.35 -9.21
C GLU A 151 3.85 -10.13 -10.72
N ASN A 152 4.87 -9.36 -11.10
CA ASN A 152 5.20 -9.06 -12.49
C ASN A 152 6.34 -9.94 -13.05
N GLY A 153 6.75 -11.00 -12.33
CA GLY A 153 7.78 -11.93 -12.79
C GLY A 153 9.18 -11.32 -12.98
N LEU A 154 9.49 -10.23 -12.26
CA LEU A 154 10.77 -9.53 -12.36
C LEU A 154 11.87 -10.13 -11.47
N VAL A 155 11.48 -10.89 -10.45
CA VAL A 155 12.35 -11.55 -9.48
C VAL A 155 11.78 -12.93 -9.15
N ARG A 156 12.57 -13.80 -8.50
CA ARG A 156 12.11 -15.13 -8.06
C ARG A 156 10.90 -15.06 -7.12
N ASN A 157 10.03 -16.06 -7.20
CA ASN A 157 8.75 -16.12 -6.48
C ASN A 157 8.89 -16.10 -4.95
N ASP A 158 10.01 -16.59 -4.42
CA ASP A 158 10.30 -16.66 -2.99
C ASP A 158 10.81 -15.34 -2.39
N MET A 159 11.22 -14.37 -3.21
CA MET A 159 11.88 -13.14 -2.77
C MET A 159 11.03 -12.34 -1.78
N TYR A 160 9.75 -12.14 -2.09
CA TYR A 160 8.85 -11.41 -1.20
C TYR A 160 8.69 -12.11 0.16
N HIS A 161 8.55 -13.44 0.16
CA HIS A 161 8.43 -14.22 1.39
C HIS A 161 9.69 -14.12 2.26
N GLY A 162 10.88 -14.20 1.66
CA GLY A 162 12.14 -13.98 2.36
C GLY A 162 12.19 -12.59 3.03
N LEU A 163 11.82 -11.54 2.31
CA LEU A 163 11.82 -10.16 2.86
C LEU A 163 10.78 -9.95 3.98
N MET A 164 9.67 -10.69 3.98
CA MET A 164 8.68 -10.66 5.05
C MET A 164 9.23 -11.21 6.37
N ALA A 165 10.18 -12.15 6.34
CA ALA A 165 10.77 -12.75 7.53
C ALA A 165 11.52 -11.73 8.41
N VAL A 166 11.90 -10.57 7.87
CA VAL A 166 12.52 -9.51 8.66
C VAL A 166 11.46 -8.85 9.55
N SER A 167 11.51 -9.02 10.87
CA SER A 167 10.57 -8.35 11.78
C SER A 167 10.73 -6.82 11.74
N GLY A 168 9.67 -6.06 12.02
CA GLY A 168 9.77 -4.60 12.20
C GLY A 168 10.53 -4.24 13.49
N LEU A 169 11.06 -3.02 13.56
CA LEU A 169 11.67 -2.51 14.79
C LEU A 169 10.62 -2.31 15.89
N ARG A 170 10.88 -2.87 17.06
CA ARG A 170 10.03 -2.76 18.27
C ARG A 170 10.47 -1.57 19.12
N MET A 171 9.51 -0.97 19.82
CA MET A 171 9.75 0.19 20.68
C MET A 171 10.76 -0.16 21.79
N GLY A 172 11.76 0.69 21.99
CA GLY A 172 12.78 0.51 23.03
C GLY A 172 13.68 -0.72 22.87
N ARG A 173 13.70 -1.34 21.67
CA ARG A 173 14.50 -2.54 21.37
C ARG A 173 15.49 -2.32 20.21
N SER A 174 15.76 -1.06 19.87
CA SER A 174 16.67 -0.67 18.79
C SER A 174 17.18 0.76 19.00
N ASP A 175 18.31 1.09 18.39
CA ASP A 175 18.92 2.43 18.44
C ASP A 175 18.22 3.48 17.55
N ALA A 176 17.10 3.10 16.93
CA ALA A 176 16.28 4.02 16.15
C ALA A 176 15.69 5.13 17.04
N ARG A 177 15.68 6.36 16.53
CA ARG A 177 15.06 7.50 17.22
C ARG A 177 13.58 7.22 17.51
N GLU A 178 13.15 7.41 18.74
CA GLU A 178 11.73 7.50 19.06
C GLU A 178 11.30 8.96 18.92
N ALA A 179 10.24 9.21 18.14
CA ALA A 179 9.70 10.56 18.01
C ALA A 179 8.83 10.86 19.22
N GLU A 180 8.93 12.09 19.73
CA GLU A 180 8.05 12.55 20.79
C GLU A 180 6.58 12.46 20.35
N PRO A 181 5.68 12.03 21.25
CA PRO A 181 4.27 12.03 20.96
C PRO A 181 3.79 13.45 20.68
N VAL A 182 2.89 13.61 19.70
CA VAL A 182 2.21 14.88 19.49
C VAL A 182 1.23 15.07 20.64
N LEU A 183 1.48 16.07 21.49
CA LEU A 183 0.65 16.38 22.65
C LEU A 183 -0.62 17.15 22.24
N PRO A 184 -1.69 17.09 23.05
CA PRO A 184 -2.83 17.98 22.91
C PRO A 184 -2.40 19.45 22.92
N VAL A 185 -3.03 20.25 22.07
CA VAL A 185 -2.86 21.70 22.04
C VAL A 185 -3.73 22.30 23.16
N ASP A 186 -3.27 23.37 23.78
CA ASP A 186 -4.03 24.07 24.82
C ASP A 186 -5.28 24.77 24.24
N ASP A 187 -6.32 24.88 25.06
CA ASP A 187 -7.61 25.44 24.65
C ASP A 187 -7.50 26.90 24.20
N VAL A 188 -6.57 27.68 24.76
CA VAL A 188 -6.37 29.09 24.39
C VAL A 188 -5.84 29.19 22.96
N THR A 189 -4.83 28.39 22.60
CA THR A 189 -4.33 28.29 21.23
C THR A 189 -5.40 27.82 20.26
N VAL A 190 -6.28 26.90 20.68
CA VAL A 190 -7.42 26.48 19.86
C VAL A 190 -8.36 27.65 19.58
N GLU A 191 -8.80 28.38 20.60
CA GLU A 191 -9.69 29.53 20.45
C GLU A 191 -9.09 30.64 19.59
N VAL A 192 -7.80 30.94 19.74
CA VAL A 192 -7.09 31.93 18.90
C VAL A 192 -6.99 31.48 17.44
N THR A 193 -6.99 30.18 17.17
CA THR A 193 -6.92 29.64 15.80
C THR A 193 -8.27 29.66 15.08
N LEU A 194 -9.39 29.58 15.82
CA LEU A 194 -10.74 29.47 15.24
C LEU A 194 -11.12 30.57 14.23
N PRO A 195 -10.79 31.86 14.44
CA PRO A 195 -11.08 32.92 13.48
C PRO A 195 -10.35 32.78 12.13
N HIS A 196 -9.25 32.04 12.09
CA HIS A 196 -8.44 31.83 10.89
C HIS A 196 -8.87 30.60 10.07
N LEU A 197 -9.84 29.83 10.57
CA LEU A 197 -10.36 28.63 9.89
C LEU A 197 -11.59 28.96 9.03
N THR A 198 -11.82 28.16 7.99
CA THR A 198 -13.08 28.25 7.23
C THR A 198 -14.27 27.81 8.09
N PRO A 199 -15.48 28.36 7.89
CA PRO A 199 -16.63 28.08 8.75
C PRO A 199 -16.94 26.59 9.00
N PRO A 200 -16.84 25.68 8.00
CA PRO A 200 -17.01 24.24 8.23
C PRO A 200 -15.95 23.64 9.17
N ARG A 201 -14.70 24.11 9.07
CA ARG A 201 -13.60 23.66 9.94
C ARG A 201 -13.74 24.23 11.35
N THR A 202 -14.14 25.49 11.48
CA THR A 202 -14.41 26.11 12.79
C THR A 202 -15.48 25.35 13.56
N LYS A 203 -16.60 25.00 12.90
CA LYS A 203 -17.66 24.18 13.51
C LYS A 203 -17.15 22.81 13.96
N HIS A 204 -16.45 22.11 13.08
CA HIS A 204 -15.91 20.77 13.36
C HIS A 204 -14.87 20.78 14.50
N THR A 205 -14.01 21.79 14.54
CA THR A 205 -13.02 21.95 15.62
C THR A 205 -13.71 22.21 16.95
N ARG A 206 -14.72 23.10 17.00
CA ARG A 206 -15.51 23.36 18.22
C ARG A 206 -16.25 22.12 18.72
N GLU A 207 -16.85 21.35 17.80
CA GLU A 207 -17.53 20.10 18.15
C GLU A 207 -16.53 19.08 18.73
N ARG A 208 -15.35 18.92 18.13
CA ARG A 208 -14.31 18.03 18.67
C ARG A 208 -13.80 18.44 20.05
N VAL A 209 -13.59 19.74 20.28
CA VAL A 209 -13.17 20.26 21.59
C VAL A 209 -14.23 19.95 22.64
N ARG A 210 -15.51 20.18 22.30
CA ARG A 210 -16.65 19.88 23.17
C ARG A 210 -16.79 18.39 23.48
N GLU A 211 -16.58 17.53 22.48
CA GLU A 211 -16.57 16.07 22.67
C GLU A 211 -15.38 15.61 23.53
N SER A 212 -14.20 16.21 23.38
CA SER A 212 -13.02 15.89 24.20
C SER A 212 -13.10 16.43 25.63
N ALA A 213 -13.85 17.51 25.86
CA ALA A 213 -14.10 18.08 27.18
C ALA A 213 -15.21 17.34 27.96
N PHE A 214 -15.91 16.40 27.32
CA PHE A 214 -16.93 15.59 27.99
C PHE A 214 -16.25 14.50 28.84
N ASP A 215 -16.25 14.70 30.15
CA ASP A 215 -15.65 13.78 31.11
C ASP A 215 -16.46 12.47 31.20
N VAL A 216 -15.99 11.45 30.50
CA VAL A 216 -16.58 10.10 30.45
C VAL A 216 -16.57 9.42 31.83
N SER A 217 -15.76 9.89 32.78
CA SER A 217 -15.72 9.35 34.15
C SER A 217 -16.93 9.73 35.01
N SER A 218 -17.71 10.73 34.57
CA SER A 218 -18.96 11.16 35.21
C SER A 218 -20.20 10.34 34.81
N LEU A 219 -20.06 9.38 33.88
CA LEU A 219 -21.18 8.56 33.40
C LEU A 219 -21.46 7.36 34.32
N PRO A 220 -22.75 7.02 34.57
CA PRO A 220 -23.13 5.82 35.32
C PRO A 220 -22.53 4.55 34.71
N SER A 221 -22.12 3.60 35.56
CA SER A 221 -21.40 2.36 35.17
C SER A 221 -22.12 1.50 34.11
N THR A 222 -23.44 1.64 33.97
CA THR A 222 -24.26 1.00 32.93
C THR A 222 -23.94 1.47 31.51
N VAL A 223 -23.42 2.70 31.33
CA VAL A 223 -23.06 3.27 30.01
C VAL A 223 -21.63 2.90 29.60
N SER A 224 -20.76 2.60 30.58
CA SER A 224 -19.34 2.29 30.37
C SER A 224 -19.07 0.98 29.58
N ARG A 225 -20.09 0.12 29.41
CA ARG A 225 -19.96 -1.19 28.73
C ARG A 225 -20.00 -1.11 27.20
N PHE A 226 -20.40 0.03 26.62
CA PHE A 226 -20.45 0.25 25.17
C PHE A 226 -19.25 1.08 24.69
N ARG A 227 -18.11 0.41 24.52
CA ARG A 227 -16.81 1.05 24.23
C ARG A 227 -16.53 1.30 22.75
N ASP A 228 -17.47 0.99 21.86
CA ASP A 228 -17.40 1.23 20.42
C ASP A 228 -18.57 2.11 19.97
N TRP A 229 -18.34 3.44 19.93
CA TRP A 229 -19.41 4.42 19.71
C TRP A 229 -18.98 5.51 18.71
N ASN A 230 -18.60 5.10 17.49
CA ASN A 230 -18.17 6.06 16.46
C ASN A 230 -19.30 6.50 15.49
N VAL A 231 -20.57 6.15 15.75
CA VAL A 231 -21.69 6.51 14.83
C VAL A 231 -23.00 6.93 15.55
N ARG A 232 -23.18 6.69 16.85
CA ARG A 232 -24.51 6.78 17.50
C ARG A 232 -24.77 8.05 18.34
N CYS A 233 -23.82 8.98 18.44
CA CYS A 233 -23.98 10.20 19.25
C CYS A 233 -25.06 11.18 18.74
N CYS A 234 -25.28 11.31 17.43
CA CYS A 234 -26.19 12.35 16.92
C CYS A 234 -27.64 12.15 17.37
N SER A 235 -28.16 10.92 17.36
CA SER A 235 -29.55 10.66 17.75
C SER A 235 -29.75 10.70 19.27
N ILE A 236 -28.76 10.29 20.06
CA ILE A 236 -28.87 10.31 21.53
C ILE A 236 -28.66 11.73 22.08
N MET A 237 -27.80 12.54 21.47
CA MET A 237 -27.67 13.96 21.79
C MET A 237 -28.92 14.77 21.41
N GLN A 238 -29.62 14.41 20.33
CA GLN A 238 -30.92 15.02 20.00
C GLN A 238 -32.01 14.70 21.03
N ILE A 239 -31.98 13.51 21.63
CA ILE A 239 -32.94 13.10 22.67
C ILE A 239 -32.63 13.78 24.01
N LEU A 240 -31.35 13.98 24.36
CA LEU A 240 -30.96 14.62 25.62
C LEU A 240 -31.20 16.14 25.64
N ASN A 241 -31.20 16.81 24.49
CA ASN A 241 -31.46 18.26 24.38
C ASN A 241 -32.95 18.63 24.55
N ALA A 242 -33.87 17.65 24.61
CA ALA A 242 -35.33 17.88 24.69
C ALA A 242 -35.89 17.91 26.14
N GLY A 243 -35.04 17.89 27.17
CA GLY A 243 -35.48 17.98 28.57
C GLY A 243 -36.26 16.75 29.07
N SER A 244 -36.08 15.60 28.43
CA SER A 244 -36.77 14.36 28.82
C SER A 244 -36.23 13.80 30.14
N THR A 245 -37.15 13.39 31.03
CA THR A 245 -36.80 12.84 32.34
C THR A 245 -36.17 11.45 32.23
N ALA A 246 -35.35 11.05 33.21
CA ALA A 246 -34.65 9.76 33.23
C ALA A 246 -35.56 8.54 33.00
N GLN A 247 -36.84 8.66 33.37
CA GLN A 247 -37.87 7.64 33.17
C GLN A 247 -38.27 7.47 31.69
N GLN A 248 -38.27 8.55 30.90
CA GLN A 248 -38.54 8.53 29.46
C GLN A 248 -37.36 7.91 28.68
N LEU A 249 -36.12 8.21 29.08
CA LEU A 249 -34.90 7.63 28.51
C LEU A 249 -34.82 6.11 28.73
N GLY A 250 -35.25 5.64 29.91
CA GLY A 250 -35.32 4.20 30.21
C GLY A 250 -36.40 3.45 29.43
N LYS A 251 -37.48 4.11 29.03
CA LYS A 251 -38.55 3.51 28.20
C LYS A 251 -38.13 3.42 26.73
N LEU A 252 -37.55 4.49 26.20
CA LEU A 252 -36.96 4.52 24.85
C LEU A 252 -35.83 3.51 24.68
N GLY A 253 -34.95 3.37 25.68
CA GLY A 253 -33.87 2.39 25.65
C GLY A 253 -34.37 0.93 25.60
N ARG A 254 -35.51 0.63 26.24
CA ARG A 254 -36.14 -0.70 26.17
C ARG A 254 -36.87 -0.93 24.85
N GLU A 255 -37.66 0.04 24.38
CA GLU A 255 -38.35 -0.05 23.10
C GLU A 255 -37.38 -0.15 21.90
N PHE A 256 -36.18 0.42 22.00
CA PHE A 256 -35.15 0.31 20.96
C PHE A 256 -34.38 -1.02 20.99
N ALA A 257 -34.25 -1.63 22.17
CA ALA A 257 -33.60 -2.93 22.36
C ALA A 257 -34.49 -4.12 21.93
N GLU A 258 -35.81 -3.92 21.87
CA GLU A 258 -36.75 -4.94 21.38
C GLU A 258 -36.95 -4.89 19.85
N ARG A 259 -36.46 -3.84 19.18
CA ARG A 259 -36.65 -3.60 17.74
C ARG A 259 -35.46 -4.00 16.85
N PHE A 260 -34.36 -4.46 17.44
CA PHE A 260 -33.11 -4.90 16.78
C PHE A 260 -32.41 -5.99 17.59
#